data_AF-A0A952X2L4-F1
#
_entry.id   AF-A0A952X2L4-F1
#
_cell.length_a   1.000
_cell.length_b   1.000
_cell.length_c   1.000
_cell.angle_alpha   90.00
_cell.angle_beta   90.00
_cell.angle_gamma   90.00
#
_symmetry.space_group_name_H-M   'P 1'
#
loop_
_entity.id
_entity.type
_entity.pdbx_description
1 polymer ?
#
loop_
_entity_poly.entity_id
_entity_poly.type
_entity_poly.pdbx_seq_one_letter_code
_entity_poly.pdbx_strand_id
1 'polypeptide(L)'
;MDRPVNWTLEDVIVAVASPPGPAVRGIVRASGPDVQRLLADSLLQESGEPFQPPAVPRRARARLCVSGLGDPLPVDVWCWPDGRSYTGQPAAELHTIGSPPVLDAIIRELVSRGARIARPGEFTLRAFLAGKIDLVQAEAVLGVIDADSSPRLRQALQQLAGGVSSRIRDLRDQLLIDLADLEAGLDFVDEDIEFVDRSAMCGRLRRAAEWIDELQLRTAERGRTTGRRRVVLAGLPNAGKSTLFNALAGTAAAVVSPIAGTTRDWLVAGVALEALEIDLLDTAGVDDAAGEIDAFARTGAEEQRRQADLILWCAARDLSPDGQRRDAKLREAARQSGAELLVVGTKADAANDCEAAADELPVSASTGAGLEELRRAIARRLEDRDASRGELLSSTLARCGATLSAAGEALRAAERLASRDETRGEASGDELIALELRRGLEALGEIAGAVYTSDLLDRIFTRFCIGK
;
A
#
# COMPACT_ATOMS: atom_id res chain seq x y z
N MET A 1 -17.57 16.50 12.10
CA MET A 1 -16.41 16.79 12.97
C MET A 1 -16.38 15.70 14.02
N ASP A 2 -15.75 14.58 13.71
CA ASP A 2 -15.53 13.51 14.69
C ASP A 2 -14.38 13.93 15.60
N ARG A 3 -14.55 13.75 16.91
CA ARG A 3 -13.48 13.98 17.89
C ARG A 3 -12.36 12.98 17.64
N PRO A 4 -11.08 13.39 17.79
CA PRO A 4 -9.96 12.46 17.67
C PRO A 4 -10.15 11.31 18.66
N VAL A 5 -10.01 10.08 18.15
CA VAL A 5 -10.15 8.88 18.96
C VAL A 5 -8.97 8.82 19.92
N ASN A 6 -9.24 8.97 21.23
CA ASN A 6 -8.21 8.76 22.24
C ASN A 6 -7.97 7.25 22.40
N TRP A 7 -6.76 6.80 22.11
CA TRP A 7 -6.35 5.40 22.22
C TRP A 7 -5.84 5.15 23.64
N THR A 8 -6.64 4.47 24.47
CA THR A 8 -6.21 4.01 25.80
C THR A 8 -5.33 2.78 25.65
N LEU A 9 -4.12 2.81 26.20
CA LEU A 9 -3.16 1.69 26.18
C LEU A 9 -3.11 0.91 27.49
N GLU A 10 -3.84 1.38 28.51
CA GLU A 10 -3.83 0.83 29.87
C GLU A 10 -4.87 -0.28 30.09
N ASP A 11 -5.73 -0.54 29.10
CA ASP A 11 -6.75 -1.59 29.15
C ASP A 11 -6.29 -2.89 28.48
N VAL A 12 -6.94 -3.99 28.87
CA VAL A 12 -6.79 -5.29 28.20
C VAL A 12 -7.79 -5.38 27.06
N ILE A 13 -7.30 -5.56 25.85
CA ILE A 13 -8.14 -5.80 24.67
C ILE A 13 -8.24 -7.28 24.35
N VAL A 14 -9.39 -7.69 23.81
CA VAL A 14 -9.66 -9.06 23.39
C VAL A 14 -10.36 -9.12 22.04
N ALA A 15 -10.02 -10.11 21.22
CA ALA A 15 -10.72 -10.43 19.98
C ALA A 15 -10.49 -11.87 19.54
N VAL A 16 -11.35 -12.35 18.63
CA VAL A 16 -11.08 -13.57 17.87
C VAL A 16 -10.00 -13.27 16.83
N ALA A 17 -8.91 -14.04 16.84
CA ALA A 17 -7.77 -13.89 15.94
C ALA A 17 -7.78 -14.90 14.78
N SER A 18 -8.68 -15.88 14.81
CA SER A 18 -8.91 -16.84 13.71
C SER A 18 -9.96 -16.34 12.72
N PRO A 19 -9.97 -16.80 11.45
CA PRO A 19 -11.01 -16.48 10.49
C PRO A 19 -12.42 -16.82 11.00
N PRO A 20 -13.46 -16.08 10.57
CA PRO A 20 -14.84 -16.36 10.95
C PRO A 20 -15.32 -17.68 10.33
N GLY A 21 -16.19 -18.39 11.07
CA GLY A 21 -16.81 -19.64 10.63
C GLY A 21 -16.40 -20.86 11.46
N PRO A 22 -17.04 -22.02 11.22
CA PRO A 22 -16.73 -23.25 11.92
C PRO A 22 -15.36 -23.80 11.50
N ALA A 23 -14.52 -24.14 12.48
CA ALA A 23 -13.18 -24.69 12.26
C ALA A 23 -12.75 -25.64 13.38
N VAL A 24 -11.77 -26.50 13.11
CA VAL A 24 -11.16 -27.39 14.12
C VAL A 24 -10.52 -26.60 15.26
N ARG A 25 -10.02 -25.39 14.97
CA ARG A 25 -9.40 -24.50 15.95
C ARG A 25 -9.93 -23.08 15.81
N GLY A 26 -10.12 -22.42 16.94
CA GLY A 26 -10.38 -21.00 17.07
C GLY A 26 -9.40 -20.39 18.06
N ILE A 27 -9.01 -19.15 17.81
CA ILE A 27 -8.03 -18.43 18.62
C ILE A 27 -8.70 -17.17 19.17
N VAL A 28 -8.67 -16.99 20.48
CA VAL A 28 -9.01 -15.72 21.14
C VAL A 28 -7.73 -15.11 21.67
N ARG A 29 -7.39 -13.92 21.19
CA ARG A 29 -6.20 -13.18 21.60
C ARG A 29 -6.58 -12.08 22.59
N ALA A 30 -5.77 -11.93 23.63
CA ALA A 30 -5.84 -10.83 24.58
C ALA A 30 -4.48 -10.13 24.72
N SER A 31 -4.46 -8.80 24.89
CA SER A 31 -3.24 -8.03 25.13
C SER A 31 -3.52 -6.81 26.01
N GLY A 32 -2.61 -6.52 26.94
CA GLY A 32 -2.66 -5.37 27.83
C GLY A 32 -1.94 -5.63 29.16
N PRO A 33 -1.72 -4.59 29.99
CA PRO A 33 -0.94 -4.69 31.22
C PRO A 33 -1.48 -5.74 32.21
N ASP A 34 -2.80 -5.88 32.32
CA ASP A 34 -3.46 -6.79 33.28
C ASP A 34 -3.86 -8.15 32.69
N VAL A 35 -3.35 -8.53 31.52
CA VAL A 35 -3.78 -9.79 30.87
C VAL A 35 -3.49 -11.01 31.74
N GLN A 36 -2.40 -11.00 32.51
CA GLN A 36 -2.02 -12.13 33.36
C GLN A 36 -3.03 -12.32 34.50
N ARG A 37 -3.51 -11.21 35.08
CA ARG A 37 -4.56 -11.23 36.10
C ARG A 37 -5.88 -11.72 35.51
N LEU A 38 -6.26 -11.20 34.35
CA LEU A 38 -7.46 -11.65 33.62
C LEU A 38 -7.45 -13.17 33.40
N LEU A 39 -6.31 -13.73 32.99
CA LEU A 39 -6.14 -15.18 32.79
C LEU A 39 -6.25 -15.95 34.10
N ALA A 40 -5.59 -15.50 35.17
CA ALA A 40 -5.65 -16.14 36.49
C ALA A 40 -7.09 -16.20 37.03
N ASP A 41 -7.87 -15.15 36.80
CA ASP A 41 -9.27 -15.09 37.24
C ASP A 41 -10.18 -16.00 36.38
N SER A 42 -9.88 -16.15 35.09
CA SER A 42 -10.76 -16.84 34.11
C SER A 42 -10.48 -18.33 33.95
N LEU A 43 -9.25 -18.77 34.25
CA LEU A 43 -8.76 -20.11 33.95
C LEU A 43 -8.51 -20.94 35.21
N LEU A 44 -8.63 -22.25 35.06
CA LEU A 44 -8.19 -23.27 36.01
C LEU A 44 -7.04 -24.07 35.39
N GLN A 45 -6.14 -24.59 36.21
CA GLN A 45 -5.19 -25.61 35.78
C GLN A 45 -5.91 -26.93 35.45
N GLU A 46 -5.21 -27.86 34.79
CA GLU A 46 -5.75 -29.22 34.57
C GLU A 46 -6.07 -29.94 35.89
N SER A 47 -5.37 -29.60 36.97
CA SER A 47 -5.64 -30.10 38.34
C SER A 47 -6.92 -29.55 38.96
N GLY A 48 -7.51 -28.49 38.39
CA GLY A 48 -8.67 -27.77 38.95
C GLY A 48 -8.33 -26.61 39.88
N GLU A 49 -7.05 -26.39 40.19
CA GLU A 49 -6.59 -25.22 40.96
C GLU A 49 -6.62 -23.92 40.12
N PRO A 50 -6.62 -22.73 40.74
CA PRO A 50 -6.52 -21.47 40.02
C PRO A 50 -5.31 -21.43 39.08
N PHE A 51 -5.52 -20.93 37.86
CA PHE A 51 -4.43 -20.83 36.89
C PHE A 51 -3.36 -19.85 37.37
N GLN A 52 -2.10 -20.31 37.36
CA GLN A 52 -0.94 -19.47 37.65
C GLN A 52 -0.24 -19.15 36.32
N PRO A 53 -0.36 -17.90 35.83
CA PRO A 53 0.28 -17.54 34.59
C PRO A 53 1.80 -17.65 34.71
N PRO A 54 2.47 -18.13 33.66
CA PRO A 54 3.91 -18.36 33.72
C PRO A 54 4.71 -17.07 33.68
N ALA A 55 5.82 -17.04 34.41
CA ALA A 55 6.76 -15.90 34.43
C ALA A 55 7.60 -15.78 33.15
N VAL A 56 7.56 -16.77 32.26
CA VAL A 56 8.27 -16.76 30.96
C VAL A 56 7.32 -17.15 29.84
N PRO A 57 7.60 -16.74 28.58
CA PRO A 57 6.78 -17.12 27.45
C PRO A 57 6.70 -18.63 27.28
N ARG A 58 5.50 -19.21 27.43
CA ARG A 58 5.28 -20.65 27.24
C ARG A 58 3.83 -20.98 26.94
N ARG A 59 3.63 -22.17 26.38
CA ARG A 59 2.32 -22.82 26.32
C ARG A 59 2.01 -23.50 27.65
N ALA A 60 0.77 -23.39 28.10
CA ALA A 60 0.20 -24.14 29.22
C ALA A 60 -1.15 -24.74 28.80
N ARG A 61 -1.51 -25.90 29.37
CA ARG A 61 -2.88 -26.41 29.29
C ARG A 61 -3.69 -25.91 30.46
N ALA A 62 -4.90 -25.48 30.19
CA ALA A 62 -5.80 -24.94 31.19
C ALA A 62 -7.25 -25.29 30.83
N ARG A 63 -8.16 -24.97 31.75
CA ARG A 63 -9.60 -25.06 31.53
C ARG A 63 -10.21 -23.69 31.74
N LEU A 64 -10.96 -23.20 30.77
CA LEU A 64 -11.61 -21.91 30.81
C LEU A 64 -13.03 -22.03 31.35
N CYS A 65 -13.30 -21.31 32.42
CA CYS A 65 -14.63 -21.20 32.99
C CYS A 65 -15.43 -20.22 32.15
N VAL A 66 -16.41 -20.72 31.38
CA VAL A 66 -17.27 -19.87 30.53
C VAL A 66 -18.71 -20.00 31.00
N SER A 67 -19.31 -18.87 31.35
CA SER A 67 -20.70 -18.80 31.76
C SER A 67 -21.63 -19.38 30.68
N GLY A 68 -22.45 -20.37 31.04
CA GLY A 68 -23.44 -20.99 30.16
C GLY A 68 -22.97 -22.22 29.38
N LEU A 69 -21.68 -22.61 29.43
CA LEU A 69 -21.18 -23.84 28.81
C LEU A 69 -21.13 -25.06 29.76
N GLY A 70 -21.54 -24.89 31.02
CA GLY A 70 -21.53 -25.94 32.03
C GLY A 70 -20.12 -26.23 32.52
N ASP A 71 -19.44 -27.19 31.88
CA ASP A 71 -18.09 -27.61 32.28
C ASP A 71 -17.00 -26.66 31.75
N PRO A 72 -15.92 -26.43 32.53
CA PRO A 72 -14.77 -25.67 32.06
C PRO A 72 -14.15 -26.27 30.80
N LEU A 73 -14.04 -25.44 29.77
CA LEU A 73 -13.60 -25.79 28.42
C LEU A 73 -12.08 -26.00 28.39
N PRO A 74 -11.56 -27.15 27.91
CA PRO A 74 -10.12 -27.31 27.75
C PRO A 74 -9.57 -26.33 26.71
N VAL A 75 -8.50 -25.63 27.07
CA VAL A 75 -7.83 -24.64 26.22
C VAL A 75 -6.31 -24.80 26.30
N ASP A 76 -5.63 -24.65 25.17
CA ASP A 76 -4.19 -24.43 25.12
C ASP A 76 -3.94 -22.92 25.21
N VAL A 77 -3.20 -22.48 26.21
CA VAL A 77 -2.93 -21.05 26.45
C VAL A 77 -1.48 -20.75 26.13
N TRP A 78 -1.24 -19.88 25.16
CA TRP A 78 0.07 -19.27 24.95
C TRP A 78 0.14 -17.98 25.74
N CYS A 79 1.11 -17.87 26.64
CA CYS A 79 1.29 -16.70 27.50
C CYS A 79 2.57 -15.97 27.14
N TRP A 80 2.51 -14.65 27.03
CA TRP A 80 3.64 -13.73 27.00
C TRP A 80 3.48 -12.76 28.19
N PRO A 81 4.22 -12.98 29.29
CA PRO A 81 4.01 -12.22 30.53
C PRO A 81 4.57 -10.80 30.50
N ASP A 82 5.43 -10.49 29.53
CA ASP A 82 6.14 -9.21 29.40
C ASP A 82 5.97 -8.63 27.99
N GLY A 83 6.73 -7.57 27.68
CA GLY A 83 6.72 -6.90 26.38
C GLY A 83 7.35 -7.70 25.22
N ARG A 84 7.70 -8.98 25.39
CA ARG A 84 8.15 -9.88 24.31
C ARG A 84 6.98 -10.48 23.54
N SER A 85 5.91 -9.71 23.35
CA SER A 85 4.77 -10.05 22.51
C SER A 85 4.75 -9.21 21.24
N TYR A 86 3.83 -9.56 20.33
CA TYR A 86 3.54 -8.77 19.13
C TYR A 86 3.25 -7.29 19.44
N THR A 87 2.37 -7.03 20.41
CA THR A 87 1.94 -5.68 20.79
C THR A 87 2.95 -4.90 21.64
N GLY A 88 4.03 -5.54 22.09
CA GLY A 88 4.94 -4.93 23.08
C GLY A 88 4.39 -4.87 24.51
N GLN A 89 3.19 -5.39 24.76
CA GLN A 89 2.56 -5.52 26.07
C GLN A 89 2.43 -7.00 26.49
N PRO A 90 2.16 -7.33 27.76
CA PRO A 90 1.76 -8.69 28.12
C PRO A 90 0.58 -9.16 27.25
N ALA A 91 0.64 -10.39 26.77
CA ALA A 91 -0.38 -10.95 25.86
C ALA A 91 -0.65 -12.42 26.14
N ALA A 92 -1.79 -12.91 25.67
CA ALA A 92 -2.09 -14.33 25.63
C ALA A 92 -2.98 -14.71 24.44
N GLU A 93 -2.87 -15.97 24.04
CA GLU A 93 -3.76 -16.59 23.06
C GLU A 93 -4.39 -17.85 23.63
N LEU A 94 -5.71 -17.90 23.60
CA LEU A 94 -6.52 -19.05 23.98
C LEU A 94 -6.86 -19.85 22.72
N HIS A 95 -6.28 -21.04 22.59
CA HIS A 95 -6.50 -21.95 21.48
C HIS A 95 -7.54 -23.00 21.90
N THR A 96 -8.66 -23.03 21.20
CA THR A 96 -9.79 -23.92 21.48
C THR A 96 -10.49 -24.36 20.19
N ILE A 97 -11.68 -24.94 20.28
CA ILE A 97 -12.50 -25.35 19.13
C ILE A 97 -13.04 -24.09 18.43
N GLY A 98 -12.95 -24.04 17.09
CA GLY A 98 -13.41 -22.93 16.27
C GLY A 98 -14.92 -22.91 16.05
N SER A 99 -15.70 -22.94 17.13
CA SER A 99 -17.17 -22.85 17.06
C SER A 99 -17.59 -21.41 17.36
N PRO A 100 -18.25 -20.68 16.43
CA PRO A 100 -18.58 -19.27 16.65
C PRO A 100 -19.35 -18.99 17.96
N PRO A 101 -20.38 -19.77 18.35
CA PRO A 101 -21.04 -19.57 19.65
C PRO A 101 -20.12 -19.75 20.86
N VAL A 102 -19.13 -20.65 20.78
CA VAL A 102 -18.14 -20.87 21.84
C VAL A 102 -17.18 -19.69 21.92
N LEU A 103 -16.64 -19.24 20.78
CA LEU A 103 -15.74 -18.08 20.73
C LEU A 103 -16.43 -16.82 21.24
N ASP A 104 -17.69 -16.59 20.87
CA ASP A 104 -18.48 -15.46 21.36
C ASP A 104 -18.71 -15.54 22.87
N ALA A 105 -18.93 -16.74 23.42
CA ALA A 105 -19.09 -16.94 24.86
C ALA A 105 -17.78 -16.65 25.61
N ILE A 106 -16.64 -17.05 25.04
CA ILE A 106 -15.31 -16.74 25.59
C ILE A 106 -15.06 -15.23 25.59
N ILE A 107 -15.35 -14.54 24.49
CA ILE A 107 -15.21 -13.07 24.43
C ILE A 107 -16.07 -12.40 25.50
N ARG A 108 -17.35 -12.79 25.63
CA ARG A 108 -18.25 -12.24 26.66
C ARG A 108 -17.73 -12.47 28.07
N GLU A 109 -17.22 -13.66 28.35
CA GLU A 109 -16.63 -14.00 29.65
C GLU A 109 -15.43 -13.11 29.98
N LEU A 110 -14.48 -12.97 29.04
CA LEU A 110 -13.31 -12.11 29.24
C LEU A 110 -13.69 -10.63 29.37
N VAL A 111 -14.68 -10.18 28.60
CA VAL A 111 -15.20 -8.80 28.72
C VAL A 111 -15.86 -8.56 30.07
N SER A 112 -16.62 -9.53 30.60
CA SER A 112 -17.24 -9.41 31.93
C SER A 112 -16.22 -9.29 33.07
N ARG A 113 -14.97 -9.67 32.82
CA ARG A 113 -13.83 -9.62 33.75
C ARG A 113 -12.91 -8.42 33.53
N GLY A 114 -13.31 -7.46 32.70
CA GLY A 114 -12.62 -6.19 32.52
C GLY A 114 -11.85 -6.06 31.21
N ALA A 115 -11.88 -7.06 30.32
CA ALA A 115 -11.38 -6.86 28.96
C ALA A 115 -12.34 -5.99 28.13
N ARG A 116 -11.80 -5.28 27.15
CA ARG A 116 -12.58 -4.57 26.12
C ARG A 116 -12.43 -5.27 24.78
N ILE A 117 -13.49 -5.27 23.96
CA ILE A 117 -13.38 -5.71 22.57
C ILE A 117 -12.40 -4.80 21.82
N ALA A 118 -11.41 -5.41 21.16
CA ALA A 118 -10.44 -4.69 20.35
C ALA A 118 -11.12 -3.99 19.16
N ARG A 119 -10.64 -2.80 18.83
CA ARG A 119 -11.02 -2.11 17.59
C ARG A 119 -10.32 -2.75 16.37
N PRO A 120 -10.83 -2.52 15.16
CA PRO A 120 -10.11 -2.84 13.91
C PRO A 120 -8.65 -2.38 13.97
N GLY A 121 -7.71 -3.31 13.75
CA GLY A 121 -6.27 -3.02 13.70
C GLY A 121 -5.60 -2.66 15.03
N GLU A 122 -6.32 -2.69 16.15
CA GLU A 122 -5.80 -2.15 17.42
C GLU A 122 -4.55 -2.87 17.92
N PHE A 123 -4.44 -4.19 17.74
CA PHE A 123 -3.24 -4.95 18.11
C PHE A 123 -2.01 -4.51 17.30
N THR A 124 -2.14 -4.35 15.97
CA THR A 124 -1.06 -3.85 15.11
C THR A 124 -0.73 -2.40 15.44
N LEU A 125 -1.73 -1.56 15.74
CA LEU A 125 -1.52 -0.20 16.22
C LEU A 125 -0.70 -0.18 17.51
N ARG A 126 -1.02 -1.03 18.49
CA ARG A 126 -0.24 -1.14 19.73
C ARG A 126 1.19 -1.59 19.48
N ALA A 127 1.41 -2.56 18.59
CA ALA A 127 2.75 -2.98 18.16
C ALA A 127 3.56 -1.81 17.58
N PHE A 128 2.91 -1.00 16.75
CA PHE A 128 3.49 0.20 16.16
C PHE A 128 3.82 1.26 17.21
N LEU A 129 2.89 1.59 18.12
CA LEU A 129 3.11 2.55 19.20
C LEU A 129 4.19 2.09 20.19
N ALA A 130 4.37 0.78 20.36
CA ALA A 130 5.46 0.19 21.14
C ALA A 130 6.80 0.15 20.39
N GLY A 131 6.88 0.65 19.16
CA GLY A 131 8.09 0.64 18.33
C GLY A 131 8.53 -0.74 17.86
N LYS A 132 7.65 -1.75 17.93
CA LYS A 132 7.96 -3.12 17.45
C LYS A 132 7.98 -3.21 15.93
N ILE A 133 7.17 -2.39 15.28
CA ILE A 133 7.02 -2.28 13.83
C ILE A 133 6.87 -0.80 13.47
N ASP A 134 7.33 -0.42 12.28
CA ASP A 134 7.03 0.88 11.70
C ASP A 134 5.72 0.87 10.88
N LEU A 135 5.30 2.02 10.37
CA LEU A 135 4.03 2.16 9.66
C LEU A 135 4.01 1.38 8.34
N VAL A 136 5.15 1.29 7.64
CA VAL A 136 5.27 0.51 6.40
C VAL A 136 5.14 -0.98 6.70
N GLN A 137 5.78 -1.45 7.78
CA GLN A 137 5.64 -2.82 8.27
C GLN A 137 4.20 -3.11 8.72
N ALA A 138 3.52 -2.17 9.38
CA ALA A 138 2.12 -2.30 9.73
C ALA A 138 1.23 -2.49 8.49
N GLU A 139 1.41 -1.68 7.44
CA GLU A 139 0.69 -1.88 6.16
C GLU A 139 1.05 -3.22 5.50
N ALA A 140 2.30 -3.67 5.61
CA ALA A 140 2.73 -4.96 5.09
C ALA A 140 2.02 -6.15 5.75
N VAL A 141 1.62 -6.04 7.03
CA VAL A 141 0.79 -7.05 7.70
C VAL A 141 -0.53 -7.24 6.97
N LEU A 142 -1.20 -6.16 6.54
CA LEU A 142 -2.39 -6.27 5.67
C LEU A 142 -2.04 -6.91 4.34
N GLY A 143 -0.97 -6.44 3.71
CA GLY A 143 -0.52 -6.94 2.40
C GLY A 143 -0.26 -8.44 2.38
N VAL A 144 0.27 -9.01 3.47
CA VAL A 144 0.47 -10.47 3.60
C VAL A 144 -0.86 -11.21 3.72
N ILE A 145 -1.80 -10.67 4.49
CA ILE A 145 -3.11 -11.30 4.75
C ILE A 145 -4.00 -11.26 3.51
N ASP A 146 -3.97 -10.16 2.76
CA ASP A 146 -4.81 -9.93 1.59
C ASP A 146 -4.13 -10.40 0.29
N ALA A 147 -2.92 -10.97 0.37
CA ALA A 147 -2.19 -11.44 -0.80
C ALA A 147 -2.93 -12.58 -1.52
N ASP A 148 -3.28 -12.34 -2.78
CA ASP A 148 -3.95 -13.28 -3.68
C ASP A 148 -2.99 -13.95 -4.68
N SER A 149 -1.73 -13.54 -4.69
CA SER A 149 -0.72 -14.02 -5.64
C SER A 149 0.68 -14.10 -5.00
N SER A 150 1.49 -15.05 -5.48
CA SER A 150 2.87 -15.26 -5.00
C SER A 150 3.78 -14.03 -5.13
N PRO A 151 3.68 -13.18 -6.18
CA PRO A 151 4.43 -11.94 -6.24
C PRO A 151 4.02 -10.95 -5.15
N ARG A 152 2.72 -10.70 -4.96
CA ARG A 152 2.22 -9.80 -3.90
C ARG A 152 2.60 -10.28 -2.51
N LEU A 153 2.50 -11.58 -2.25
CA LEU A 153 2.93 -12.18 -0.98
C LEU A 153 4.43 -11.95 -0.72
N ARG A 154 5.30 -12.30 -1.67
CA ARG A 154 6.76 -12.14 -1.51
C ARG A 154 7.15 -10.71 -1.18
N GLN A 155 6.49 -9.77 -1.83
CA GLN A 155 6.76 -8.36 -1.68
C GLN A 155 6.20 -7.80 -0.35
N ALA A 156 5.00 -8.21 0.08
CA ALA A 156 4.50 -7.87 1.41
C ALA A 156 5.42 -8.45 2.50
N LEU A 157 5.95 -9.65 2.32
CA LEU A 157 6.96 -10.24 3.21
C LEU A 157 8.28 -9.45 3.24
N GLN A 158 8.75 -8.94 2.09
CA GLN A 158 9.94 -8.08 2.04
C GLN A 158 9.74 -6.76 2.79
N GLN A 159 8.57 -6.13 2.63
CA GLN A 159 8.22 -4.93 3.40
C GLN A 159 8.12 -5.22 4.89
N LEU A 160 7.47 -6.32 5.27
CA LEU A 160 7.33 -6.74 6.66
C LEU A 160 8.69 -7.00 7.33
N ALA A 161 9.64 -7.57 6.57
CA ALA A 161 11.01 -7.78 7.02
C ALA A 161 11.83 -6.49 7.18
N GLY A 162 11.26 -5.32 6.86
CA GLY A 162 11.88 -4.00 7.06
C GLY A 162 12.11 -3.22 5.77
N GLY A 163 12.07 -3.87 4.59
CA GLY A 163 12.07 -3.25 3.26
C GLY A 163 12.85 -1.93 3.13
N VAL A 164 12.13 -0.86 2.80
CA VAL A 164 12.70 0.49 2.68
C VAL A 164 12.88 1.16 4.03
N SER A 165 12.04 0.88 5.03
CA SER A 165 12.16 1.49 6.35
C SER A 165 13.48 1.15 7.05
N SER A 166 14.00 -0.08 6.90
CA SER A 166 15.31 -0.45 7.42
C SER A 166 16.40 0.33 6.72
N ARG A 167 16.34 0.46 5.40
CA ARG A 167 17.32 1.27 4.64
C ARG A 167 17.26 2.75 5.00
N ILE A 168 16.08 3.30 5.31
CA ILE A 168 15.93 4.68 5.81
C ILE A 168 16.58 4.82 7.19
N ARG A 169 16.40 3.84 8.09
CA ARG A 169 17.07 3.82 9.39
C ARG A 169 18.59 3.72 9.25
N ASP A 170 19.08 2.81 8.42
CA ASP A 170 20.52 2.64 8.17
C ASP A 170 21.13 3.94 7.62
N LEU A 171 20.43 4.61 6.69
CA LEU A 171 20.84 5.91 6.18
C LEU A 171 20.86 6.98 7.28
N ARG A 172 19.83 7.04 8.12
CA ARG A 172 19.76 7.98 9.24
C ARG A 172 20.92 7.77 10.21
N ASP A 173 21.23 6.53 10.57
CA ASP A 173 22.33 6.20 11.47
C ASP A 173 23.67 6.63 10.88
N GLN A 174 23.87 6.44 9.57
CA GLN A 174 25.06 6.93 8.87
C GLN A 174 25.17 8.46 8.89
N LEU A 175 24.07 9.17 8.66
CA LEU A 175 24.04 10.64 8.67
C LEU A 175 24.21 11.22 10.08
N LEU A 176 23.78 10.50 11.13
CA LEU A 176 24.04 10.87 12.52
C LEU A 176 25.52 10.79 12.86
N ILE A 177 26.22 9.77 12.35
CA ILE A 177 27.68 9.68 12.48
C ILE A 177 28.35 10.86 11.77
N ASP A 178 27.97 11.12 10.51
CA ASP A 178 28.54 12.25 9.75
C ASP A 178 28.30 13.60 10.45
N LEU A 179 27.11 13.80 11.05
CA LEU A 179 26.81 15.01 11.82
C LEU A 179 27.63 15.09 13.11
N ALA A 180 27.78 13.98 13.84
CA ALA A 180 28.57 13.94 15.06
C ALA A 180 30.05 14.25 14.81
N ASP A 181 30.62 13.72 13.72
CA ASP A 181 32.01 13.99 13.36
C ASP A 181 32.21 15.46 12.94
N LEU A 182 31.24 16.05 12.22
CA LEU A 182 31.24 17.49 11.89
C LEU A 182 31.13 18.38 13.13
N GLU A 183 30.23 18.04 14.07
CA GLU A 183 30.04 18.80 15.31
C GLU A 183 31.28 18.70 16.21
N ALA A 184 31.93 17.53 16.28
CA ALA A 184 33.21 17.39 16.94
C ALA A 184 34.30 18.27 16.29
N GLY A 185 34.38 18.30 14.96
CA GLY A 185 35.32 19.19 14.26
C GLY A 185 35.10 20.68 14.54
N LEU A 186 33.84 21.10 14.73
CA LEU A 186 33.48 22.48 15.07
C LEU A 186 33.77 22.84 16.54
N ASP A 187 33.67 21.88 17.46
CA ASP A 187 33.94 22.11 18.89
C ASP A 187 35.45 22.09 19.22
N PHE A 188 36.28 21.44 18.39
CA PHE A 188 37.72 21.23 18.63
C PHE A 188 38.64 21.88 17.57
N VAL A 189 38.30 23.09 17.08
CA VAL A 189 39.06 23.81 16.01
C VAL A 189 40.53 24.08 16.36
N ASP A 190 40.89 24.12 17.66
CA ASP A 190 42.26 24.35 18.15
C ASP A 190 43.09 23.06 18.30
N GLU A 191 42.48 21.88 18.13
CA GLU A 191 43.16 20.58 18.17
C GLU A 191 43.34 20.06 16.74
N ASP A 192 44.58 19.75 16.34
CA ASP A 192 45.01 19.35 14.98
C ASP A 192 44.54 17.91 14.65
N ILE A 193 43.23 17.66 14.78
CA ILE A 193 42.58 16.36 14.61
C ILE A 193 41.63 16.44 13.41
N GLU A 194 42.01 15.80 12.30
CA GLU A 194 41.09 15.57 11.17
C GLU A 194 40.05 14.51 11.57
N PHE A 195 38.86 14.95 11.98
CA PHE A 195 37.77 14.05 12.36
C PHE A 195 37.01 13.45 11.16
N VAL A 196 37.04 14.09 9.98
CA VAL A 196 36.25 13.70 8.81
C VAL A 196 37.04 13.72 7.51
N ASP A 197 37.10 12.59 6.80
CA ASP A 197 37.45 12.58 5.37
C ASP A 197 36.28 13.18 4.56
N ARG A 198 36.43 14.45 4.17
CA ARG A 198 35.43 15.23 3.42
C ARG A 198 35.09 14.60 2.06
N SER A 199 36.04 13.94 1.41
CA SER A 199 35.80 13.20 0.16
C SER A 199 34.90 11.99 0.40
N ALA A 200 35.17 11.24 1.47
CA ALA A 200 34.36 10.10 1.85
C ALA A 200 32.93 10.50 2.26
N MET A 201 32.77 11.60 3.01
CA MET A 201 31.47 12.16 3.37
C MET A 201 30.69 12.58 2.13
N CYS A 202 31.31 13.32 1.21
CA CYS A 202 30.70 13.73 -0.06
C CYS A 202 30.19 12.52 -0.86
N GLY A 203 31.00 11.44 -0.95
CA GLY A 203 30.60 10.18 -1.59
C GLY A 203 29.45 9.45 -0.88
N ARG A 204 29.32 9.56 0.46
CA ARG A 204 28.17 9.04 1.21
C ARG A 204 26.91 9.85 0.91
N LEU A 205 26.98 11.17 0.97
CA LEU A 205 25.85 12.08 0.72
C LEU A 205 25.31 11.95 -0.70
N ARG A 206 26.19 11.81 -1.70
CA ARG A 206 25.78 11.58 -3.09
C ARG A 206 24.97 10.30 -3.25
N ARG A 207 25.47 9.18 -2.71
CA ARG A 207 24.78 7.89 -2.75
C ARG A 207 23.43 7.94 -2.02
N ALA A 208 23.38 8.64 -0.90
CA ALA A 208 22.14 8.85 -0.16
C ALA A 208 21.11 9.63 -0.98
N ALA A 209 21.51 10.73 -1.62
CA ALA A 209 20.64 11.54 -2.48
C ALA A 209 20.15 10.75 -3.70
N GLU A 210 21.03 10.02 -4.39
CA GLU A 210 20.68 9.17 -5.54
C GLU A 210 19.65 8.09 -5.17
N TRP A 211 19.83 7.47 -4.00
CA TRP A 211 18.89 6.46 -3.51
C TRP A 211 17.52 7.07 -3.17
N ILE A 212 17.48 8.25 -2.55
CA ILE A 212 16.22 8.98 -2.30
C ILE A 212 15.55 9.35 -3.63
N ASP A 213 16.29 9.80 -4.64
CA ASP A 213 15.74 10.11 -5.97
C ASP A 213 15.12 8.89 -6.63
N GLU A 214 15.79 7.73 -6.54
CA GLU A 214 15.27 6.47 -7.05
C GLU A 214 13.95 6.10 -6.32
N LEU A 215 13.91 6.25 -5.00
CA LEU A 215 12.68 6.04 -4.23
C LEU A 215 11.57 7.02 -4.63
N GLN A 216 11.89 8.29 -4.86
CA GLN A 216 10.92 9.30 -5.28
C GLN A 216 10.34 9.01 -6.66
N LEU A 217 11.16 8.61 -7.62
CA LEU A 217 10.71 8.23 -8.97
C LEU A 217 9.73 7.07 -8.90
N ARG A 218 10.10 6.01 -8.15
CA ARG A 218 9.23 4.85 -7.89
C ARG A 218 7.91 5.23 -7.19
N THR A 219 7.93 6.29 -6.39
CA THR A 219 6.78 6.77 -5.60
C THR A 219 5.85 7.68 -6.42
N ALA A 220 6.38 8.63 -7.19
CA ALA A 220 5.63 9.55 -8.05
C ALA A 220 4.90 8.82 -9.20
N GLU A 221 5.49 7.71 -9.63
CA GLU A 221 4.89 6.74 -10.52
C GLU A 221 3.65 6.05 -9.92
N ARG A 222 3.56 5.94 -8.58
CA ARG A 222 2.44 5.37 -7.82
C ARG A 222 1.45 6.37 -7.24
N GLY A 223 1.81 7.64 -7.03
CA GLY A 223 0.87 8.68 -6.61
C GLY A 223 -0.35 8.78 -7.56
N ARG A 224 -0.20 8.27 -8.79
CA ARG A 224 -1.23 8.12 -9.81
C ARG A 224 -2.08 6.84 -9.72
N THR A 225 -1.70 5.84 -8.91
CA THR A 225 -2.28 4.48 -8.86
C THR A 225 -2.84 4.10 -7.48
N THR A 226 -3.28 5.06 -6.66
CA THR A 226 -3.93 4.78 -5.35
C THR A 226 -5.41 4.39 -5.48
N GLY A 227 -5.88 4.10 -6.69
CA GLY A 227 -7.20 3.56 -7.02
C GLY A 227 -7.09 2.34 -7.95
N ARG A 228 -8.24 1.72 -8.24
CA ARG A 228 -8.38 0.65 -9.25
C ARG A 228 -7.66 1.05 -10.55
N ARG A 229 -7.01 0.08 -11.22
CA ARG A 229 -6.19 0.35 -12.42
C ARG A 229 -7.03 0.96 -13.52
N ARG A 230 -6.57 2.05 -14.13
CA ARG A 230 -7.37 2.78 -15.12
C ARG A 230 -7.14 2.22 -16.51
N VAL A 231 -8.12 1.53 -17.07
CA VAL A 231 -8.11 1.04 -18.45
C VAL A 231 -9.02 1.94 -19.29
N VAL A 232 -8.45 2.59 -20.30
CA VAL A 232 -9.18 3.58 -21.12
C VAL A 232 -9.46 3.00 -22.50
N LEU A 233 -10.74 3.00 -22.90
CA LEU A 233 -11.16 2.69 -24.27
C LEU A 233 -10.99 3.93 -25.15
N ALA A 234 -10.19 3.81 -26.20
CA ALA A 234 -9.90 4.87 -27.15
C ALA A 234 -10.08 4.38 -28.60
N GLY A 235 -10.33 5.29 -29.54
CA GLY A 235 -10.52 4.97 -30.95
C GLY A 235 -11.48 5.94 -31.64
N LEU A 236 -11.73 5.73 -32.93
CA LEU A 236 -12.64 6.55 -33.72
C LEU A 236 -14.08 6.55 -33.16
N PRO A 237 -14.91 7.56 -33.50
CA PRO A 237 -16.35 7.50 -33.30
C PRO A 237 -16.94 6.22 -33.93
N ASN A 238 -17.92 5.62 -33.26
CA ASN A 238 -18.57 4.37 -33.68
C ASN A 238 -17.67 3.12 -33.82
N ALA A 239 -16.44 3.16 -33.29
CA ALA A 239 -15.53 2.02 -33.26
C ALA A 239 -15.90 0.92 -32.24
N GLY A 240 -17.16 0.88 -31.76
CA GLY A 240 -17.60 -0.15 -30.82
C GLY A 240 -17.16 0.01 -29.36
N LYS A 241 -16.56 1.15 -28.96
CA LYS A 241 -16.07 1.41 -27.60
C LYS A 241 -17.12 1.18 -26.51
N SER A 242 -18.28 1.84 -26.60
CA SER A 242 -19.35 1.70 -25.60
C SER A 242 -19.97 0.30 -25.57
N THR A 243 -20.00 -0.41 -26.70
CA THR A 243 -20.43 -1.80 -26.75
C THR A 243 -19.43 -2.73 -26.06
N LEU A 244 -18.13 -2.51 -26.29
CA LEU A 244 -17.07 -3.24 -25.61
C LEU A 244 -17.01 -2.92 -24.11
N PHE A 245 -17.24 -1.65 -23.73
CA PHE A 245 -17.37 -1.20 -22.35
C PHE A 245 -18.43 -2.01 -21.61
N ASN A 246 -19.65 -2.07 -22.17
CA ASN A 246 -20.75 -2.81 -21.56
C ASN A 246 -20.46 -4.32 -21.48
N ALA A 247 -19.86 -4.90 -22.53
CA ALA A 247 -19.49 -6.31 -22.55
C ALA A 247 -18.43 -6.66 -21.49
N LEU A 248 -17.44 -5.78 -21.26
CA LEU A 248 -16.42 -5.96 -20.23
C LEU A 248 -16.96 -5.68 -18.82
N ALA A 249 -17.83 -4.67 -18.66
CA ALA A 249 -18.43 -4.30 -17.38
C ALA A 249 -19.44 -5.33 -16.84
N GLY A 250 -20.10 -6.09 -17.71
CA GLY A 250 -21.06 -7.13 -17.29
C GLY A 250 -22.26 -6.54 -16.51
N THR A 251 -22.63 -7.17 -15.39
CA THR A 251 -23.72 -6.73 -14.49
C THR A 251 -23.31 -5.68 -13.46
N ALA A 252 -22.05 -5.23 -13.46
CA ALA A 252 -21.61 -4.16 -12.56
C ALA A 252 -22.28 -2.83 -12.97
N ALA A 253 -22.90 -2.14 -12.00
CA ALA A 253 -23.58 -0.88 -12.28
C ALA A 253 -22.57 0.17 -12.79
N ALA A 254 -22.75 0.61 -14.04
CA ALA A 254 -22.04 1.77 -14.57
C ALA A 254 -22.45 3.00 -13.75
N VAL A 255 -21.49 3.66 -13.12
CA VAL A 255 -21.74 4.90 -12.37
C VAL A 255 -21.40 6.06 -13.28
N VAL A 256 -22.39 6.86 -13.63
CA VAL A 256 -22.16 8.17 -14.26
C VAL A 256 -21.60 9.09 -13.17
N SER A 257 -20.42 9.66 -13.39
CA SER A 257 -19.81 10.61 -12.44
C SER A 257 -20.70 11.85 -12.28
N PRO A 258 -21.14 12.24 -11.07
CA PRO A 258 -22.14 13.29 -10.87
C PRO A 258 -21.55 14.69 -10.68
N ILE A 259 -20.33 14.99 -11.17
CA ILE A 259 -19.72 16.32 -10.97
C ILE A 259 -20.45 17.36 -11.85
N ALA A 260 -21.38 18.08 -11.23
CA ALA A 260 -22.19 19.11 -11.86
C ALA A 260 -21.30 20.25 -12.40
N GLY A 261 -21.28 20.42 -13.73
CA GLY A 261 -20.59 21.54 -14.40
C GLY A 261 -19.86 21.20 -15.70
N THR A 262 -19.69 19.92 -16.03
CA THR A 262 -19.03 19.51 -17.29
C THR A 262 -19.95 18.63 -18.11
N THR A 263 -20.74 19.20 -19.02
CA THR A 263 -21.34 18.40 -20.09
C THR A 263 -20.22 17.81 -20.95
N ARG A 264 -19.93 16.52 -20.79
CA ARG A 264 -19.39 15.53 -21.78
C ARG A 264 -18.83 14.31 -21.04
N ASP A 265 -19.72 13.39 -20.72
CA ASP A 265 -19.56 12.34 -19.71
C ASP A 265 -18.71 11.16 -20.23
N TRP A 266 -17.62 10.83 -19.53
CA TRP A 266 -16.99 9.50 -19.65
C TRP A 266 -17.67 8.53 -18.69
N LEU A 267 -17.90 7.30 -19.13
CA LEU A 267 -18.46 6.25 -18.28
C LEU A 267 -17.34 5.57 -17.52
N VAL A 268 -17.55 5.29 -16.23
CA VAL A 268 -16.61 4.54 -15.39
C VAL A 268 -17.33 3.30 -14.85
N ALA A 269 -16.70 2.13 -15.00
CA ALA A 269 -17.16 0.88 -14.41
C ALA A 269 -16.01 0.16 -13.71
N GLY A 270 -16.26 -0.31 -12.49
CA GLY A 270 -15.35 -1.23 -11.81
C GLY A 270 -15.50 -2.63 -12.40
N VAL A 271 -14.42 -3.19 -12.93
CA VAL A 271 -14.40 -4.52 -13.55
C VAL A 271 -13.41 -5.41 -12.82
N ALA A 272 -13.87 -6.58 -12.38
CA ALA A 272 -13.01 -7.64 -11.91
C ALA A 272 -12.48 -8.45 -13.11
N LEU A 273 -11.15 -8.51 -13.23
CA LEU A 273 -10.41 -9.31 -14.20
C LEU A 273 -9.55 -10.31 -13.41
N GLU A 274 -10.00 -11.56 -13.30
CA GLU A 274 -9.33 -12.58 -12.48
C GLU A 274 -9.07 -12.10 -11.03
N ALA A 275 -7.81 -11.85 -10.65
CA ALA A 275 -7.39 -11.33 -9.35
C ALA A 275 -7.17 -9.80 -9.31
N LEU A 276 -7.50 -9.09 -10.40
CA LEU A 276 -7.32 -7.65 -10.54
C LEU A 276 -8.66 -6.92 -10.56
N GLU A 277 -8.75 -5.81 -9.83
CA GLU A 277 -9.85 -4.86 -10.00
C GLU A 277 -9.38 -3.62 -10.77
N ILE A 278 -10.08 -3.31 -11.85
CA ILE A 278 -9.79 -2.19 -12.74
C ILE A 278 -10.96 -1.21 -12.79
N ASP A 279 -10.68 0.06 -13.02
CA ASP A 279 -11.66 1.05 -13.49
C ASP A 279 -11.55 1.10 -15.01
N LEU A 280 -12.60 0.62 -15.69
CA LEU A 280 -12.76 0.73 -17.13
C LEU A 280 -13.41 2.07 -17.44
N LEU A 281 -12.83 2.82 -18.38
CA LEU A 281 -13.31 4.13 -18.80
C LEU A 281 -13.66 4.13 -20.29
N ASP A 282 -14.87 4.59 -20.63
CA ASP A 282 -15.25 4.87 -22.01
C ASP A 282 -15.05 6.35 -22.32
N THR A 283 -14.19 6.66 -23.31
CA THR A 283 -13.98 8.04 -23.77
C THR A 283 -14.78 8.30 -25.05
N ALA A 284 -15.24 9.55 -25.21
CA ALA A 284 -15.81 10.00 -26.48
C ALA A 284 -14.81 9.74 -27.62
N GLY A 285 -15.31 9.33 -28.79
CA GLY A 285 -14.47 9.01 -29.95
C GLY A 285 -13.60 10.19 -30.39
N VAL A 286 -12.42 9.89 -30.93
CA VAL A 286 -11.49 10.92 -31.41
C VAL A 286 -11.88 11.33 -32.82
N ASP A 287 -12.45 12.52 -32.99
CA ASP A 287 -12.75 13.09 -34.32
C ASP A 287 -11.76 14.21 -34.66
N ASP A 288 -11.22 14.19 -35.88
CA ASP A 288 -10.28 15.20 -36.39
C ASP A 288 -11.04 16.44 -36.94
N ALA A 289 -12.38 16.36 -37.09
CA ALA A 289 -13.18 17.32 -37.87
C ALA A 289 -14.16 18.20 -37.08
N ALA A 290 -14.07 18.28 -35.75
CA ALA A 290 -15.03 19.04 -34.95
C ALA A 290 -14.54 20.46 -34.59
N GLY A 291 -15.44 21.46 -34.76
CA GLY A 291 -15.18 22.89 -34.54
C GLY A 291 -14.96 23.32 -33.07
N GLU A 292 -14.89 24.63 -32.83
CA GLU A 292 -14.43 25.29 -31.59
C GLU A 292 -15.11 24.84 -30.28
N ILE A 293 -16.30 24.25 -30.36
CA ILE A 293 -17.05 23.74 -29.19
C ILE A 293 -16.39 22.46 -28.63
N ASP A 294 -15.49 21.78 -29.35
CA ASP A 294 -14.93 20.45 -29.00
C ASP A 294 -13.52 20.43 -28.39
N ALA A 295 -12.89 21.59 -28.16
CA ALA A 295 -11.55 21.66 -27.58
C ALA A 295 -11.48 21.05 -26.16
N PHE A 296 -12.48 21.33 -25.31
CA PHE A 296 -12.53 20.83 -23.92
C PHE A 296 -12.75 19.31 -23.83
N ALA A 297 -13.47 18.73 -24.80
CA ALA A 297 -13.68 17.29 -24.94
C ALA A 297 -12.38 16.57 -25.29
N ARG A 298 -11.60 17.18 -26.21
CA ARG A 298 -10.27 16.70 -26.59
C ARG A 298 -9.29 16.78 -25.43
N THR A 299 -9.26 17.88 -24.68
CA THR A 299 -8.40 18.03 -23.49
C THR A 299 -8.73 17.02 -22.41
N GLY A 300 -10.03 16.77 -22.15
CA GLY A 300 -10.47 15.75 -21.19
C GLY A 300 -10.11 14.33 -21.60
N ALA A 301 -10.38 13.95 -22.86
CA ALA A 301 -10.03 12.61 -23.37
C ALA A 301 -8.52 12.37 -23.41
N GLU A 302 -7.74 13.41 -23.72
CA GLU A 302 -6.27 13.35 -23.71
C GLU A 302 -5.73 13.22 -22.28
N GLU A 303 -6.28 13.97 -21.31
CA GLU A 303 -5.88 13.85 -19.91
C GLU A 303 -6.23 12.47 -19.34
N GLN A 304 -7.39 11.91 -19.69
CA GLN A 304 -7.76 10.55 -19.29
C GLN A 304 -6.82 9.49 -19.90
N ARG A 305 -6.43 9.65 -21.17
CA ARG A 305 -5.44 8.76 -21.82
C ARG A 305 -4.06 8.87 -21.18
N ARG A 306 -3.62 10.08 -20.83
CA ARG A 306 -2.35 10.29 -20.13
C ARG A 306 -2.34 9.68 -18.72
N GLN A 307 -3.51 9.60 -18.09
CA GLN A 307 -3.70 8.97 -16.78
C GLN A 307 -4.01 7.47 -16.86
N ALA A 308 -4.08 6.87 -18.06
CA ALA A 308 -4.39 5.47 -18.23
C ALA A 308 -3.19 4.58 -17.86
N ASP A 309 -3.46 3.47 -17.18
CA ASP A 309 -2.48 2.39 -17.00
C ASP A 309 -2.35 1.54 -18.26
N LEU A 310 -3.44 1.40 -19.02
CA LEU A 310 -3.51 0.71 -20.30
C LEU A 310 -4.55 1.38 -21.20
N ILE A 311 -4.18 1.62 -22.46
CA ILE A 311 -5.11 2.09 -23.49
C ILE A 311 -5.56 0.90 -24.34
N LEU A 312 -6.86 0.66 -24.38
CA LEU A 312 -7.51 -0.26 -25.31
C LEU A 312 -7.92 0.49 -26.57
N TRP A 313 -7.10 0.38 -27.61
CA TRP A 313 -7.39 1.00 -28.90
C TRP A 313 -8.41 0.15 -29.67
N CYS A 314 -9.66 0.59 -29.70
CA CYS A 314 -10.73 -0.04 -30.46
C CYS A 314 -10.61 0.32 -31.94
N ALA A 315 -10.07 -0.61 -32.72
CA ALA A 315 -10.06 -0.55 -34.17
C ALA A 315 -11.26 -1.34 -34.70
N ALA A 316 -12.21 -0.68 -35.36
CA ALA A 316 -13.36 -1.39 -35.92
C ALA A 316 -13.00 -2.04 -37.26
N ARG A 317 -13.30 -3.33 -37.40
CA ARG A 317 -12.93 -4.10 -38.60
C ARG A 317 -13.83 -3.82 -39.80
N ASP A 318 -14.96 -3.13 -39.59
CA ASP A 318 -15.91 -2.69 -40.61
C ASP A 318 -15.61 -1.28 -41.18
N LEU A 319 -14.46 -0.69 -40.84
CA LEU A 319 -14.08 0.64 -41.32
C LEU A 319 -13.83 0.65 -42.84
N SER A 320 -14.23 1.74 -43.50
CA SER A 320 -13.86 2.02 -44.88
C SER A 320 -12.34 2.23 -45.03
N PRO A 321 -11.77 2.12 -46.25
CA PRO A 321 -10.34 2.37 -46.47
C PRO A 321 -9.86 3.75 -45.98
N ASP A 322 -10.71 4.78 -46.06
CA ASP A 322 -10.43 6.10 -45.49
C ASP A 322 -10.47 6.10 -43.96
N GLY A 323 -11.42 5.37 -43.36
CA GLY A 323 -11.51 5.18 -41.93
C GLY A 323 -10.28 4.46 -41.35
N GLN A 324 -9.81 3.41 -42.03
CA GLN A 324 -8.61 2.66 -41.65
C GLN A 324 -7.35 3.54 -41.65
N ARG A 325 -7.19 4.41 -42.66
CA ARG A 325 -6.08 5.37 -42.73
C ARG A 325 -6.11 6.38 -41.58
N ARG A 326 -7.30 6.87 -41.22
CA ARG A 326 -7.47 7.79 -40.09
C ARG A 326 -7.19 7.12 -38.75
N ASP A 327 -7.70 5.90 -38.56
CA ASP A 327 -7.46 5.11 -37.35
C ASP A 327 -5.96 4.85 -37.13
N ALA A 328 -5.25 4.41 -38.18
CA ALA A 328 -3.81 4.17 -38.11
C ALA A 328 -3.01 5.42 -37.72
N LYS A 329 -3.38 6.60 -38.23
CA LYS A 329 -2.73 7.87 -37.91
C LYS A 329 -2.93 8.25 -36.44
N LEU A 330 -4.16 8.14 -35.92
CA LEU A 330 -4.48 8.46 -34.53
C LEU A 330 -3.88 7.45 -33.55
N ARG A 331 -3.84 6.16 -33.93
CA ARG A 331 -3.20 5.10 -33.16
C ARG A 331 -1.71 5.34 -32.99
N GLU A 332 -1.03 5.78 -34.05
CA GLU A 332 0.39 6.11 -34.01
C GLU A 332 0.68 7.31 -33.11
N ALA A 333 -0.16 8.36 -33.17
CA ALA A 333 -0.09 9.47 -32.24
C ALA A 333 -0.29 9.04 -30.77
N ALA A 334 -1.20 8.09 -30.52
CA ALA A 334 -1.41 7.54 -29.18
C ALA A 334 -0.20 6.72 -28.69
N ARG A 335 0.48 5.96 -29.55
CA ARG A 335 1.72 5.24 -29.18
C ARG A 335 2.86 6.18 -28.78
N GLN A 336 2.93 7.35 -29.40
CA GLN A 336 3.95 8.37 -29.11
C GLN A 336 3.72 9.09 -27.78
N SER A 337 2.55 8.94 -27.15
CA SER A 337 2.22 9.53 -25.84
C SER A 337 2.85 8.81 -24.63
N GLY A 338 3.51 7.65 -24.86
CA GLY A 338 4.22 6.89 -23.82
C GLY A 338 3.34 5.95 -22.98
N ALA A 339 2.02 5.91 -23.21
CA ALA A 339 1.12 4.95 -22.57
C ALA A 339 1.17 3.58 -23.26
N GLU A 340 1.03 2.50 -22.49
CA GLU A 340 0.94 1.16 -23.04
C GLU A 340 -0.37 0.99 -23.82
N LEU A 341 -0.27 0.47 -25.05
CA LEU A 341 -1.38 0.37 -25.99
C LEU A 341 -1.62 -1.08 -26.43
N LEU A 342 -2.85 -1.55 -26.24
CA LEU A 342 -3.33 -2.84 -26.74
C LEU A 342 -4.40 -2.58 -27.82
N VAL A 343 -4.19 -3.12 -29.02
CA VAL A 343 -5.12 -2.94 -30.15
C VAL A 343 -6.18 -4.03 -30.11
N VAL A 344 -7.45 -3.61 -30.13
CA VAL A 344 -8.62 -4.49 -30.10
C VAL A 344 -9.39 -4.33 -31.41
N GLY A 345 -9.45 -5.42 -32.18
CA GLY A 345 -10.20 -5.53 -33.43
C GLY A 345 -11.69 -5.73 -33.19
N THR A 346 -12.41 -4.65 -32.91
CA THR A 346 -13.84 -4.67 -32.59
C THR A 346 -14.72 -5.03 -33.80
N LYS A 347 -15.92 -5.55 -33.54
CA LYS A 347 -16.90 -5.99 -34.56
C LYS A 347 -16.37 -7.10 -35.46
N ALA A 348 -15.62 -8.03 -34.90
CA ALA A 348 -15.05 -9.15 -35.64
C ALA A 348 -16.11 -10.04 -36.34
N ASP A 349 -17.37 -9.98 -35.90
CA ASP A 349 -18.53 -10.65 -36.50
C ASP A 349 -19.00 -10.03 -37.83
N ALA A 350 -18.71 -8.75 -38.08
CA ALA A 350 -19.19 -8.02 -39.25
C ALA A 350 -18.17 -7.95 -40.41
N ALA A 351 -16.94 -8.42 -40.21
CA ALA A 351 -15.87 -8.34 -41.19
C ALA A 351 -15.71 -9.66 -41.95
N ASN A 352 -15.87 -9.62 -43.28
CA ASN A 352 -15.48 -10.72 -44.16
C ASN A 352 -13.96 -10.74 -44.32
N ASP A 353 -13.31 -11.84 -43.93
CA ASP A 353 -11.93 -12.25 -44.31
C ASP A 353 -10.85 -11.15 -44.35
N CYS A 354 -10.88 -10.19 -43.42
CA CYS A 354 -9.66 -9.42 -43.15
C CYS A 354 -8.76 -10.29 -42.28
N GLU A 355 -7.52 -10.56 -42.70
CA GLU A 355 -6.51 -11.13 -41.80
C GLU A 355 -6.32 -10.15 -40.63
N ALA A 356 -6.31 -10.66 -39.39
CA ALA A 356 -6.00 -9.83 -38.23
C ALA A 356 -4.55 -9.34 -38.37
N ALA A 357 -4.30 -8.06 -38.14
CA ALA A 357 -2.92 -7.58 -38.03
C ALA A 357 -2.22 -8.34 -36.88
N ALA A 358 -0.92 -8.59 -37.02
CA ALA A 358 -0.16 -9.44 -36.08
C ALA A 358 -0.23 -8.98 -34.60
N ASP A 359 -0.59 -7.72 -34.34
CA ASP A 359 -0.71 -7.12 -33.01
C ASP A 359 -2.16 -6.76 -32.61
N GLU A 360 -3.17 -7.25 -33.35
CA GLU A 360 -4.58 -6.95 -33.12
C GLU A 360 -5.33 -8.15 -32.52
N LEU A 361 -6.02 -7.94 -31.40
CA LEU A 361 -6.83 -8.98 -30.75
C LEU A 361 -8.29 -8.87 -31.23
N PRO A 362 -8.80 -9.81 -32.04
CA PRO A 362 -10.15 -9.71 -32.61
C PRO A 362 -11.22 -9.98 -31.55
N VAL A 363 -12.19 -9.07 -31.42
CA VAL A 363 -13.26 -9.17 -30.43
C VAL A 363 -14.60 -8.80 -31.05
N SER A 364 -15.61 -9.61 -30.75
CA SER A 364 -17.00 -9.30 -31.04
C SER A 364 -17.76 -9.14 -29.71
N ALA A 365 -18.02 -7.90 -29.33
CA ALA A 365 -18.75 -7.57 -28.11
C ALA A 365 -20.23 -8.00 -28.17
N SER A 366 -20.80 -8.14 -29.38
CA SER A 366 -22.16 -8.62 -29.63
C SER A 366 -22.31 -10.12 -29.41
N THR A 367 -21.33 -10.92 -29.83
CA THR A 367 -21.37 -12.39 -29.72
C THR A 367 -20.62 -12.93 -28.50
N GLY A 368 -19.77 -12.11 -27.88
CA GLY A 368 -18.87 -12.51 -26.79
C GLY A 368 -17.57 -13.18 -27.27
N ALA A 369 -17.39 -13.40 -28.58
CA ALA A 369 -16.17 -14.01 -29.11
C ALA A 369 -14.95 -13.12 -28.85
N GLY A 370 -13.86 -13.73 -28.36
CA GLY A 370 -12.60 -13.05 -28.06
C GLY A 370 -12.57 -12.27 -26.74
N LEU A 371 -13.70 -12.11 -26.04
CA LEU A 371 -13.78 -11.30 -24.81
C LEU A 371 -12.93 -11.89 -23.67
N GLU A 372 -12.94 -13.21 -23.51
CA GLU A 372 -12.16 -13.88 -22.45
C GLU A 372 -10.65 -13.84 -22.72
N GLU A 373 -10.26 -13.86 -23.99
CA GLU A 373 -8.87 -13.67 -24.40
C GLU A 373 -8.42 -12.22 -24.18
N LEU A 374 -9.30 -11.25 -24.46
CA LEU A 374 -9.07 -9.85 -24.15
C LEU A 374 -8.90 -9.62 -22.64
N ARG A 375 -9.76 -10.21 -21.79
CA ARG A 375 -9.64 -10.14 -20.32
C ARG A 375 -8.27 -10.64 -19.84
N ARG A 376 -7.84 -11.81 -20.35
CA ARG A 376 -6.51 -12.38 -20.06
C ARG A 376 -5.35 -11.55 -20.60
N ALA A 377 -5.52 -10.89 -21.74
CA ALA A 377 -4.49 -10.02 -22.30
C ALA A 377 -4.33 -8.75 -21.45
N ILE A 378 -5.44 -8.13 -21.03
CA ILE A 378 -5.43 -6.97 -20.14
C ILE A 378 -4.74 -7.31 -18.81
N ALA A 379 -5.12 -8.43 -18.18
CA ALA A 379 -4.53 -8.86 -16.92
C ALA A 379 -3.01 -9.04 -17.04
N ARG A 380 -2.55 -9.81 -18.04
CA ARG A 380 -1.12 -10.05 -18.28
C ARG A 380 -0.31 -8.78 -18.49
N ARG A 381 -0.81 -7.83 -19.28
CA ARG A 381 -0.10 -6.55 -19.51
C ARG A 381 0.02 -5.71 -18.25
N LEU A 382 -1.05 -5.65 -17.45
CA LEU A 382 -1.02 -4.95 -16.17
C LEU A 382 -0.08 -5.63 -15.16
N GLU A 383 0.00 -6.97 -15.17
CA GLU A 383 0.91 -7.75 -14.32
C GLU A 383 2.38 -7.63 -14.72
N ASP A 384 2.72 -7.72 -16.01
CA ASP A 384 4.10 -7.55 -16.51
C ASP A 384 4.65 -6.15 -16.19
N ARG A 385 3.76 -5.14 -16.24
CA ARG A 385 4.08 -3.78 -15.82
C ARG A 385 4.32 -3.66 -14.31
N ASP A 386 3.66 -4.49 -13.49
CA ASP A 386 3.91 -4.55 -12.06
C ASP A 386 5.20 -5.32 -11.72
N ALA A 387 5.53 -6.38 -12.47
CA ALA A 387 6.76 -7.15 -12.30
C ALA A 387 8.02 -6.36 -12.68
N SER A 388 7.93 -5.51 -13.71
CA SER A 388 9.04 -4.64 -14.15
C SER A 388 9.28 -3.42 -13.23
N ARG A 389 8.29 -3.01 -12.43
CA ARG A 389 8.36 -1.83 -11.55
C ARG A 389 8.67 -2.20 -10.09
N GLY A 390 9.66 -3.08 -9.91
CA GLY A 390 10.12 -3.68 -8.65
C GLY A 390 9.83 -2.93 -7.35
N GLU A 391 9.47 -3.70 -6.31
CA GLU A 391 9.09 -3.30 -4.96
C GLU A 391 7.89 -2.32 -4.93
N LEU A 392 6.68 -2.81 -4.56
CA LEU A 392 5.74 -1.82 -4.02
C LEU A 392 6.36 -1.20 -2.78
N LEU A 393 6.54 0.11 -2.82
CA LEU A 393 6.63 1.01 -1.68
C LEU A 393 5.21 1.24 -1.18
N SER A 394 5.05 1.13 0.13
CA SER A 394 3.79 1.24 0.88
C SER A 394 3.06 2.56 0.59
N SER A 395 1.74 2.60 0.81
CA SER A 395 0.90 3.79 0.59
C SER A 395 1.34 4.97 1.47
N THR A 396 2.03 4.67 2.57
CA THR A 396 2.73 5.61 3.44
C THR A 396 3.84 6.36 2.71
N LEU A 397 4.74 5.68 1.99
CA LEU A 397 5.83 6.35 1.26
C LEU A 397 5.31 7.25 0.12
N ALA A 398 4.18 6.86 -0.50
CA ALA A 398 3.46 7.71 -1.45
C ALA A 398 2.92 9.01 -0.85
N ARG A 399 2.55 9.00 0.43
CA ARG A 399 2.10 10.20 1.16
C ARG A 399 3.27 11.05 1.64
N CYS A 400 4.41 10.43 1.93
CA CYS A 400 5.65 11.11 2.31
C CYS A 400 6.40 11.72 1.11
N GLY A 401 5.80 11.85 -0.08
CA GLY A 401 6.49 12.37 -1.27
C GLY A 401 7.11 13.76 -1.06
N ALA A 402 6.41 14.65 -0.34
CA ALA A 402 6.93 15.96 0.02
C ALA A 402 8.10 15.87 1.01
N THR A 403 7.98 15.03 2.04
CA THR A 403 9.04 14.80 3.03
C THR A 403 10.28 14.12 2.43
N LEU A 404 10.08 13.17 1.50
CA LEU A 404 11.15 12.56 0.71
C LEU A 404 11.86 13.60 -0.17
N SER A 405 11.11 14.55 -0.74
CA SER A 405 11.70 15.68 -1.49
C SER A 405 12.54 16.56 -0.61
N ALA A 406 12.03 16.94 0.56
CA ALA A 406 12.77 17.74 1.53
C ALA A 406 14.05 17.03 1.97
N ALA A 407 14.00 15.71 2.23
CA ALA A 407 15.19 14.92 2.55
C ALA A 407 16.22 14.92 1.40
N GLY A 408 15.79 14.64 0.17
CA GLY A 408 16.68 14.62 -1.00
C GLY A 408 17.27 16.00 -1.33
N GLU A 409 16.51 17.08 -1.16
CA GLU A 409 16.98 18.45 -1.31
C GLU A 409 18.05 18.81 -0.27
N ALA A 410 17.83 18.47 1.00
CA ALA A 410 18.78 18.71 2.08
C ALA A 410 20.08 17.93 1.86
N LEU A 411 20.00 16.64 1.49
CA LEU A 411 21.19 15.82 1.21
C LEU A 411 22.00 16.34 0.01
N ARG A 412 21.35 16.83 -1.04
CA ARG A 412 22.03 17.48 -2.18
C ARG A 412 22.61 18.85 -1.82
N ALA A 413 21.98 19.59 -0.91
CA ALA A 413 22.56 20.83 -0.41
C ALA A 413 23.84 20.54 0.39
N ALA A 414 23.80 19.56 1.30
CA ALA A 414 24.96 19.09 2.05
C ALA A 414 26.08 18.58 1.12
N GLU A 415 25.76 17.76 0.11
CA GLU A 415 26.74 17.25 -0.86
C GLU A 415 27.42 18.38 -1.64
N ARG A 416 26.63 19.34 -2.15
CA ARG A 416 27.17 20.50 -2.87
C ARG A 416 28.07 21.36 -1.99
N LEU A 417 27.74 21.53 -0.71
CA LEU A 417 28.57 22.25 0.25
C LEU A 417 29.87 21.49 0.55
N ALA A 418 29.78 20.18 0.78
CA ALA A 418 30.93 19.31 1.02
C ALA A 418 31.87 19.16 -0.18
N SER A 419 31.35 19.32 -1.40
CA SER A 419 32.12 19.28 -2.65
C SER A 419 32.91 20.56 -2.96
N ARG A 420 32.66 21.65 -2.23
CA ARG A 420 33.37 22.92 -2.45
C ARG A 420 34.77 22.83 -1.85
N ASP A 421 35.74 23.21 -2.66
CA ASP A 421 37.17 23.14 -2.33
C ASP A 421 37.52 24.04 -1.13
N GLU A 422 38.36 23.55 -0.22
CA GLU A 422 38.85 24.19 1.02
C GLU A 422 39.68 25.47 0.81
N THR A 423 39.76 25.97 -0.42
CA THR A 423 40.60 27.13 -0.78
C THR A 423 40.13 28.46 -0.18
N ARG A 424 39.04 28.46 0.60
CA ARG A 424 38.63 29.58 1.46
C ARG A 424 38.46 29.04 2.87
N GLY A 425 39.56 29.02 3.64
CA GLY A 425 39.61 28.51 5.01
C GLY A 425 38.68 29.23 5.98
N GLU A 426 37.39 28.88 5.96
CA GLU A 426 36.40 29.32 6.93
C GLU A 426 35.62 28.09 7.43
N ALA A 427 35.67 27.89 8.75
CA ALA A 427 34.81 26.96 9.51
C ALA A 427 33.31 27.13 9.22
N SER A 428 32.91 28.22 8.57
CA SER A 428 31.55 28.48 8.09
C SER A 428 31.02 27.47 7.06
N GLY A 429 31.88 26.66 6.43
CA GLY A 429 31.44 25.57 5.56
C GLY A 429 30.78 24.41 6.30
N ASP A 430 31.38 23.99 7.43
CA ASP A 430 30.93 22.84 8.20
C ASP A 430 29.64 23.10 8.97
N GLU A 431 29.45 24.33 9.47
CA GLU A 431 28.18 24.77 10.06
C GLU A 431 27.01 24.64 9.08
N LEU A 432 27.23 25.02 7.81
CA LEU A 432 26.20 24.91 6.77
C LEU A 432 25.94 23.45 6.37
N ILE A 433 26.98 22.61 6.33
CA ILE A 433 26.81 21.17 6.07
C ILE A 433 26.01 20.54 7.22
N ALA A 434 26.39 20.81 8.48
CA ALA A 434 25.69 20.32 9.67
C ALA A 434 24.22 20.76 9.69
N LEU A 435 23.93 22.02 9.30
CA LEU A 435 22.57 22.51 9.17
C LEU A 435 21.75 21.71 8.15
N GLU A 436 22.29 21.45 6.96
CA GLU A 436 21.61 20.66 5.93
C GLU A 436 21.45 19.19 6.35
N LEU A 437 22.44 18.60 7.05
CA LEU A 437 22.31 17.26 7.62
C LEU A 437 21.20 17.17 8.66
N ARG A 438 21.08 18.15 9.57
CA ARG A 438 19.98 18.22 10.54
C ARG A 438 18.62 18.26 9.85
N ARG A 439 18.48 19.07 8.78
CA ARG A 439 17.25 19.13 7.96
C ARG A 439 16.93 17.78 7.31
N GLY A 440 17.94 17.10 6.75
CA GLY A 440 17.78 15.77 6.17
C GLY A 440 17.36 14.72 7.21
N LEU A 441 17.99 14.72 8.38
CA LEU A 441 17.69 13.81 9.49
C LEU A 441 16.29 14.02 10.07
N GLU A 442 15.82 15.26 10.15
CA GLU A 442 14.46 15.60 10.56
C GLU A 442 13.44 15.02 9.58
N ALA A 443 13.61 15.27 8.27
CA ALA A 443 12.75 14.73 7.23
C ALA A 443 12.75 13.19 7.18
N LEU A 444 13.92 12.56 7.28
CA LEU A 444 14.02 11.09 7.37
C LEU A 444 13.37 10.56 8.67
N GLY A 445 13.45 11.33 9.76
CA GLY A 445 12.78 11.03 11.02
C GLY A 445 11.26 11.05 10.91
N GLU A 446 10.68 12.02 10.21
CA GLU A 446 9.26 12.06 9.91
C GLU A 446 8.82 10.82 9.12
N ILE A 447 9.61 10.39 8.12
CA ILE A 447 9.29 9.20 7.29
C ILE A 447 9.41 7.91 8.10
N ALA A 448 10.44 7.79 8.94
CA ALA A 448 10.67 6.63 9.80
C ALA A 448 9.72 6.56 10.99
N GLY A 449 9.02 7.66 11.29
CA GLY A 449 7.93 7.67 12.24
C GLY A 449 8.10 8.42 13.54
N ALA A 450 8.84 9.52 13.54
CA ALA A 450 8.98 10.35 14.73
C ALA A 450 7.77 11.27 14.98
N VAL A 451 6.93 11.56 13.97
CA VAL A 451 5.81 12.51 14.09
C VAL A 451 4.58 12.00 13.32
N TYR A 452 3.48 11.72 14.02
CA TYR A 452 2.22 11.23 13.41
C TYR A 452 0.99 11.99 13.92
N THR A 453 0.00 12.20 13.05
CA THR A 453 -1.32 12.74 13.43
C THR A 453 -2.31 11.61 13.75
N SER A 454 -3.20 11.84 14.73
CA SER A 454 -4.21 10.84 15.14
C SER A 454 -5.12 10.40 13.98
N ASP A 455 -5.49 11.32 13.10
CA ASP A 455 -6.37 11.07 11.95
C ASP A 455 -5.73 10.11 10.92
N LEU A 456 -4.41 10.15 10.76
CA LEU A 456 -3.69 9.28 9.83
C LEU A 456 -3.67 7.84 10.35
N LEU A 457 -3.45 7.67 11.66
CA LEU A 457 -3.46 6.36 12.31
C LEU A 457 -4.84 5.73 12.20
N ASP A 458 -5.90 6.48 12.52
CA ASP A 458 -7.27 6.00 12.43
C ASP A 458 -7.61 5.51 11.02
N ARG A 459 -7.22 6.25 9.97
CA ARG A 459 -7.52 5.89 8.58
C ARG A 459 -6.78 4.64 8.08
N ILE A 460 -5.60 4.35 8.61
CA ILE A 460 -4.80 3.17 8.24
C ILE A 460 -5.34 1.94 8.99
N PHE A 461 -5.49 2.04 10.31
CA PHE A 461 -5.82 0.89 11.16
C PHE A 461 -7.30 0.48 11.07
N THR A 462 -8.21 1.37 10.68
CA THR A 462 -9.61 1.02 10.40
C THR A 462 -9.81 0.03 9.25
N ARG A 463 -8.82 -0.11 8.35
CA ARG A 463 -8.85 -1.10 7.24
C ARG A 463 -8.50 -2.52 7.69
N PHE A 464 -7.98 -2.69 8.90
CA PHE A 464 -7.58 -4.00 9.43
C PHE A 464 -8.79 -4.74 9.98
N CYS A 465 -8.76 -6.07 9.90
CA CYS A 465 -9.73 -6.89 10.61
C CYS A 465 -9.57 -6.73 12.15
N ILE A 466 -10.64 -7.02 12.88
CA ILE A 466 -10.61 -7.13 14.35
C ILE A 466 -9.82 -8.39 14.72
N GLY A 467 -8.91 -8.28 15.70
CA GLY A 467 -8.13 -9.42 16.22
C GLY A 467 -6.83 -9.77 15.49
N LYS A 468 -6.39 -8.93 14.54
CA LYS A 468 -5.12 -9.11 13.83
C LYS A 468 -3.90 -9.11 14.74
#